data_AF-A0A2M8T577-F1
#
_entry.id   AF-A0A2M8T577-F1
#
_cell.length_a   1.000
_cell.length_b   1.000
_cell.length_c   1.000
_cell.angle_alpha   90.00
_cell.angle_beta   90.00
_cell.angle_gamma   90.00
#
_symmetry.space_group_name_H-M   'P 1'
#
loop_
_entity.id
_entity.type
_entity.pdbx_description
1 polymer ?
#
loop_
_entity_poly.entity_id
_entity_poly.type
_entity_poly.pdbx_seq_one_letter_code
_entity_poly.pdbx_strand_id
1 'polypeptide(L)'
;MNFRITSHAHKRLQSRFGIKNHRAAYVWVADHLKDAEYLGIHVDENGHEARMYGGKGIVIHIGVNDNNVITVYKARKHLGANLIKEAFATLKENVQAALKSNESLREELNEEIEHFRAEYKRTRSAAKRMAYQARINALQMRLDELPTESLDLKRDLYKAAEGVAAYV
;
A
#
# COMPACT_ATOMS: atom_id res chain seq x y z
N MET A 1 14.83 -15.39 -16.29
CA MET A 1 14.08 -15.23 -17.54
C MET A 1 15.08 -15.15 -18.69
N ASN A 2 14.88 -15.93 -19.76
CA ASN A 2 15.72 -15.84 -20.97
C ASN A 2 15.02 -14.90 -21.97
N PHE A 3 15.71 -13.85 -22.43
CA PHE A 3 15.15 -12.80 -23.29
C PHE A 3 16.16 -12.38 -24.35
N ARG A 4 15.69 -11.74 -25.42
CA ARG A 4 16.56 -11.11 -26.43
C ARG A 4 16.30 -9.61 -26.48
N ILE A 5 17.34 -8.82 -26.72
CA ILE A 5 17.22 -7.37 -26.89
C ILE A 5 17.11 -7.06 -28.38
N THR A 6 15.99 -6.47 -28.78
CA THR A 6 15.80 -6.02 -30.17
C THR A 6 16.76 -4.89 -30.52
N SER A 7 17.05 -4.71 -31.82
CA SER A 7 17.86 -3.57 -32.29
C SER A 7 17.26 -2.22 -31.88
N HIS A 8 15.92 -2.11 -31.83
CA HIS A 8 15.25 -0.92 -31.33
C HIS A 8 15.53 -0.67 -29.85
N ALA A 9 15.31 -1.67 -28.99
CA ALA A 9 15.60 -1.57 -27.56
C ALA A 9 17.06 -1.23 -27.29
N HIS A 10 18.00 -1.82 -28.04
CA HIS A 10 19.42 -1.52 -27.89
C HIS A 10 19.73 -0.04 -28.20
N LYS A 11 19.17 0.52 -29.28
CA LYS A 11 19.30 1.97 -29.59
C LYS A 11 18.68 2.85 -28.50
N ARG A 12 17.57 2.43 -27.89
CA ARG A 12 16.94 3.16 -26.77
C ARG A 12 17.80 3.11 -25.50
N LEU A 13 18.40 1.97 -25.19
CA LEU A 13 19.32 1.82 -24.06
C LEU A 13 20.56 2.71 -24.24
N GLN A 14 21.10 2.79 -25.46
CA GLN A 14 22.19 3.70 -25.78
C GLN A 14 21.80 5.17 -25.59
N SER A 15 20.72 5.61 -26.23
CA SER A 15 20.34 7.03 -26.25
C SER A 15 19.81 7.54 -24.91
N ARG A 16 19.06 6.73 -24.15
CA ARG A 16 18.39 7.16 -22.92
C ARG A 16 19.17 6.87 -21.64
N PHE A 17 20.05 5.87 -21.68
CA PHE A 17 20.75 5.34 -20.50
C PHE A 17 22.28 5.22 -20.71
N GLY A 18 22.80 5.54 -21.89
CA GLY A 18 24.24 5.54 -22.15
C GLY A 18 24.87 4.15 -22.33
N ILE A 19 24.08 3.09 -22.41
CA ILE A 19 24.58 1.71 -22.42
C ILE A 19 24.92 1.26 -23.84
N LYS A 20 26.20 1.38 -24.20
CA LYS A 20 26.71 1.13 -25.56
C LYS A 20 26.90 -0.35 -25.92
N ASN A 21 27.34 -1.16 -24.95
CA ASN A 21 27.72 -2.55 -25.18
C ASN A 21 26.51 -3.49 -25.06
N HIS A 22 26.37 -4.47 -25.97
CA HIS A 22 25.25 -5.41 -25.98
C HIS A 22 25.19 -6.32 -24.75
N ARG A 23 26.34 -6.84 -24.29
CA ARG A 23 26.42 -7.62 -23.04
C ARG A 23 26.03 -6.77 -21.83
N ALA A 24 26.50 -5.53 -21.78
CA ALA A 24 26.12 -4.59 -20.72
C ALA A 24 24.61 -4.29 -20.74
N ALA A 25 24.01 -4.13 -21.93
CA ALA A 25 22.57 -3.96 -22.09
C ALA A 25 21.79 -5.18 -21.57
N TYR A 26 22.24 -6.40 -21.87
CA TYR A 26 21.62 -7.62 -21.35
C TYR A 26 21.66 -7.68 -19.82
N VAL A 27 22.85 -7.50 -19.22
CA VAL A 27 23.01 -7.50 -17.76
C VAL A 27 22.12 -6.43 -17.13
N TRP A 28 22.13 -5.22 -17.67
CA TRP A 28 21.33 -4.12 -17.16
C TRP A 28 19.82 -4.43 -17.20
N VAL A 29 19.31 -4.94 -18.32
CA VAL A 29 17.88 -5.29 -18.42
C VAL A 29 17.54 -6.44 -17.48
N ALA A 30 18.40 -7.46 -17.37
CA ALA A 30 18.19 -8.57 -16.47
C ALA A 30 18.13 -8.12 -15.01
N ASP A 31 19.01 -7.20 -14.59
CA ASP A 31 19.03 -6.67 -13.24
C ASP A 31 17.79 -5.80 -12.94
N HIS A 32 17.31 -5.02 -13.90
CA HIS A 32 16.10 -4.22 -13.71
C HIS A 32 14.83 -5.07 -13.74
N LEU A 33 14.81 -6.16 -14.52
CA LEU A 33 13.67 -7.08 -14.55
C LEU A 33 13.54 -7.93 -13.28
N LYS A 34 14.62 -8.15 -12.50
CA LYS A 34 14.55 -8.88 -11.22
C LYS A 34 13.61 -8.21 -10.23
N ASP A 35 13.62 -6.87 -10.22
CA ASP A 35 12.86 -6.05 -9.26
C ASP A 35 11.70 -5.31 -9.93
N ALA A 36 11.37 -5.64 -11.18
CA ALA A 36 10.27 -5.01 -11.91
C ALA A 36 8.96 -5.76 -11.69
N GLU A 37 7.89 -5.01 -11.52
CA GLU A 37 6.53 -5.54 -11.44
C GLU A 37 5.88 -5.55 -12.81
N TYR A 38 5.04 -6.56 -13.06
CA TYR A 38 4.21 -6.59 -14.26
C TYR A 38 3.04 -5.62 -14.11
N LEU A 39 2.92 -4.67 -15.04
CA LEU A 39 1.92 -3.59 -15.01
C LEU A 39 0.79 -3.79 -16.03
N GLY A 40 0.80 -4.89 -16.79
CA GLY A 40 -0.25 -5.22 -17.77
C GLY A 40 0.23 -5.23 -19.22
N ILE A 41 -0.73 -5.32 -20.15
CA ILE A 41 -0.48 -5.20 -21.59
C ILE A 41 -0.68 -3.74 -21.98
N HIS A 42 0.33 -3.16 -22.62
CA HIS A 42 0.29 -1.83 -23.19
C HIS A 42 0.25 -1.92 -24.71
N VAL A 43 -0.55 -1.07 -25.33
CA VAL A 43 -0.66 -0.96 -26.79
C VAL A 43 0.05 0.31 -27.23
N ASP A 44 1.03 0.19 -28.14
CA ASP A 44 1.69 1.37 -28.70
C ASP A 44 0.79 2.12 -29.71
N GLU A 45 1.24 3.29 -30.18
CA GLU A 45 0.51 4.13 -31.14
C GLU A 45 0.23 3.43 -32.48
N ASN A 46 0.94 2.33 -32.77
CA ASN A 46 0.77 1.52 -33.98
C ASN A 46 -0.07 0.26 -33.74
N GLY A 47 -0.68 0.12 -32.56
CA GLY A 47 -1.49 -1.05 -32.21
C GLY A 47 -0.69 -2.28 -31.76
N HIS A 48 0.62 -2.18 -31.57
CA HIS A 48 1.42 -3.32 -31.11
C HIS A 48 1.33 -3.48 -29.60
N GLU A 49 0.91 -4.67 -29.19
CA GLU A 49 0.82 -5.03 -27.79
C GLU A 49 2.19 -5.46 -27.23
N ALA A 50 2.48 -5.02 -26.02
CA ALA A 50 3.64 -5.45 -25.25
C ALA A 50 3.28 -5.59 -23.77
N ARG A 51 3.85 -6.60 -23.12
CA ARG A 51 3.87 -6.72 -21.67
C ARG A 51 4.72 -5.60 -21.10
N MET A 52 4.12 -4.78 -20.23
CA MET A 52 4.78 -3.70 -19.54
C MET A 52 5.29 -4.19 -18.18
N TYR A 53 6.57 -3.96 -17.92
CA TYR A 53 7.19 -4.14 -16.61
C TYR A 53 7.73 -2.80 -16.12
N GLY A 54 7.47 -2.44 -14.87
CA GLY A 54 7.89 -1.19 -14.27
C GLY A 54 8.64 -1.39 -12.97
N GLY A 55 9.69 -0.60 -12.75
CA GLY A 55 10.48 -0.65 -11.52
C GLY A 55 11.60 0.37 -11.52
N LYS A 56 11.97 0.89 -10.35
CA LYS A 56 13.09 1.82 -10.14
C LYS A 56 13.11 3.02 -11.12
N GLY A 57 11.93 3.55 -11.46
CA GLY A 57 11.79 4.69 -12.36
C GLY A 57 12.02 4.37 -13.85
N ILE A 58 11.96 3.09 -14.24
CA ILE A 58 12.12 2.61 -15.61
C ILE A 58 10.92 1.75 -16.00
N VAL A 59 10.59 1.77 -17.29
CA VAL A 59 9.61 0.90 -17.91
C VAL A 59 10.28 0.09 -19.02
N ILE A 60 10.00 -1.22 -19.03
CA ILE A 60 10.51 -2.20 -19.98
C ILE A 60 9.31 -2.83 -20.68
N HIS A 61 9.28 -2.77 -22.01
CA HIS A 61 8.28 -3.47 -22.82
C HIS A 61 8.88 -4.74 -23.39
N ILE A 62 8.19 -5.85 -23.14
CA ILE A 62 8.53 -7.18 -23.64
C ILE A 62 7.38 -7.63 -24.55
N GLY A 63 7.67 -8.27 -25.67
CA GLY A 63 6.62 -8.79 -26.54
C GLY A 63 5.65 -9.71 -25.80
N VAL A 64 4.40 -9.75 -26.26
CA VAL A 64 3.37 -10.58 -25.63
C VAL A 64 3.67 -12.06 -25.86
N ASN A 65 4.02 -12.42 -27.09
CA ASN A 65 4.22 -13.80 -27.53
C ASN A 65 5.70 -14.23 -27.56
N ASP A 66 6.62 -13.27 -27.47
CA ASP A 66 8.04 -13.53 -27.41
C ASP A 66 8.66 -12.82 -26.20
N ASN A 67 9.73 -13.38 -25.64
CA ASN A 67 10.46 -12.71 -24.57
C ASN A 67 11.45 -11.68 -25.16
N ASN A 68 11.05 -10.96 -26.20
CA ASN A 68 11.90 -9.95 -26.81
C ASN A 68 11.66 -8.60 -26.12
N VAL A 69 12.73 -7.96 -25.67
CA VAL A 69 12.69 -6.61 -25.14
C VAL A 69 12.56 -5.66 -26.33
N ILE A 70 11.39 -5.05 -26.45
CA ILE A 70 11.01 -4.19 -27.58
C ILE A 70 11.54 -2.77 -27.36
N THR A 71 11.35 -2.22 -26.15
CA THR A 71 11.79 -0.86 -25.81
C THR A 71 11.96 -0.66 -24.31
N VAL A 72 12.71 0.39 -23.94
CA VAL A 72 12.98 0.79 -22.56
C VAL A 72 12.92 2.32 -22.45
N TYR A 73 12.27 2.85 -21.41
CA TYR A 73 12.20 4.29 -21.14
C TYR A 73 12.15 4.62 -19.66
N LYS A 74 12.42 5.89 -19.32
CA LYS A 74 12.27 6.41 -17.95
C LYS A 74 10.79 6.62 -17.65
N ALA A 75 10.33 6.17 -16.48
CA ALA A 75 8.97 6.38 -16.02
C ALA A 75 8.65 7.88 -15.94
N ARG A 76 7.41 8.23 -16.32
CA ARG A 76 6.92 9.62 -16.25
C ARG A 76 6.57 9.93 -14.79
N LYS A 77 7.37 10.79 -14.13
CA LYS A 77 7.19 11.13 -12.71
C LYS A 77 5.92 11.94 -12.40
N HIS A 78 5.53 12.83 -13.32
CA HIS A 78 4.49 13.84 -13.06
C HIS A 78 3.07 13.24 -12.92
N LEU A 79 2.76 12.15 -13.62
CA LEU A 79 1.45 11.49 -13.49
C LEU A 79 1.34 10.65 -12.20
N GLY A 80 2.46 10.08 -11.75
CA GLY A 80 2.50 9.29 -10.51
C GLY A 80 2.29 10.15 -9.25
N ALA A 81 2.78 11.39 -9.24
CA ALA A 81 2.66 12.27 -8.08
C ALA A 81 1.20 12.58 -7.70
N ASN A 82 0.31 12.77 -8.68
CA ASN A 82 -1.11 12.99 -8.42
C ASN A 82 -1.80 11.73 -7.90
N LEU A 83 -1.51 10.57 -8.50
CA LEU A 83 -2.04 9.28 -8.03
C LEU A 83 -1.61 8.98 -6.59
N ILE A 84 -0.34 9.25 -6.25
CA ILE A 84 0.19 9.08 -4.89
C ILE A 84 -0.51 10.02 -3.90
N LYS A 85 -0.74 11.29 -4.29
CA LYS A 85 -1.49 12.25 -3.45
C LYS A 85 -2.94 11.81 -3.24
N GLU A 86 -3.62 11.35 -4.28
CA GLU A 86 -5.00 10.86 -4.20
C GLU A 86 -5.09 9.63 -3.29
N ALA A 87 -4.22 8.63 -3.50
CA ALA A 87 -4.17 7.45 -2.65
C ALA A 87 -3.90 7.80 -1.18
N PHE A 88 -3.00 8.75 -0.91
CA PHE A 88 -2.74 9.23 0.44
C PHE A 88 -3.93 9.99 1.04
N ALA A 89 -4.66 10.77 0.25
CA ALA A 89 -5.87 11.45 0.71
C ALA A 89 -6.94 10.44 1.14
N THR A 90 -7.18 9.39 0.34
CA THR A 90 -8.10 8.30 0.70
C THR A 90 -7.65 7.58 1.97
N LEU A 91 -6.36 7.27 2.10
CA LEU A 91 -5.83 6.65 3.31
C LEU A 91 -6.05 7.54 4.55
N LYS A 92 -5.79 8.84 4.43
CA LYS A 92 -6.01 9.82 5.50
C LYS A 92 -7.48 9.88 5.93
N GLU A 93 -8.40 9.92 4.97
CA GLU A 93 -9.84 9.90 5.25
C GLU A 93 -10.26 8.63 5.99
N ASN A 94 -9.79 7.46 5.55
CA ASN A 94 -10.07 6.18 6.20
C ASN A 94 -9.55 6.14 7.65
N VAL A 95 -8.32 6.64 7.88
CA VAL A 95 -7.75 6.73 9.24
C VAL A 95 -8.56 7.68 10.11
N GLN A 96 -8.98 8.84 9.58
CA GLN A 96 -9.83 9.77 10.33
C GLN A 96 -11.19 9.16 10.69
N ALA A 97 -11.81 8.42 9.76
CA ALA A 97 -13.06 7.71 10.01
C ALA A 97 -12.88 6.63 11.10
N ALA A 98 -11.78 5.85 11.05
CA ALA A 98 -11.47 4.85 12.06
C ALA A 98 -11.23 5.46 13.44
N LEU A 99 -10.51 6.59 13.52
CA LEU A 99 -10.30 7.31 14.78
C LEU A 99 -11.63 7.79 15.39
N LYS A 100 -12.52 8.34 14.56
CA LYS A 100 -13.85 8.75 14.99
C LYS A 100 -14.70 7.56 15.45
N SER A 101 -14.59 6.42 14.76
CA SER A 101 -15.24 5.18 15.16
C SER A 101 -14.74 4.68 16.52
N ASN A 102 -13.45 4.77 16.80
CA ASN A 102 -12.88 4.41 18.10
C ASN A 102 -13.35 5.34 19.21
N GLU A 103 -13.55 6.62 18.93
CA GLU A 103 -14.12 7.59 19.88
C GLU A 103 -15.58 7.25 20.20
N SER A 104 -16.42 6.98 19.18
CA SER A 104 -17.80 6.50 19.38
C SER A 104 -17.85 5.21 20.20
N LEU A 105 -17.01 4.24 19.84
CA LEU A 105 -16.95 2.96 20.55
C LEU A 105 -16.52 3.14 22.01
N ARG A 106 -15.61 4.07 22.29
CA ARG A 106 -15.22 4.41 23.66
C ARG A 106 -16.42 4.94 24.46
N GLU A 107 -17.25 5.79 23.88
CA GLU A 107 -18.47 6.29 24.53
C GLU A 107 -19.45 5.14 24.81
N GLU A 108 -19.74 4.31 23.81
CA GLU A 108 -20.64 3.15 23.92
C GLU A 108 -20.17 2.17 25.02
N LEU A 109 -18.88 1.85 25.07
CA LEU A 109 -18.32 0.97 26.10
C LEU A 109 -18.44 1.57 27.52
N ASN A 110 -18.29 2.89 27.65
CA ASN A 110 -18.47 3.55 28.95
C ASN A 110 -19.93 3.50 29.41
N GLU A 111 -20.89 3.71 28.51
CA GLU A 111 -22.31 3.56 28.81
C GLU A 111 -22.66 2.13 29.25
N GLU A 112 -22.14 1.12 28.55
CA GLU A 112 -22.35 -0.28 28.88
C GLU A 112 -21.72 -0.66 30.24
N ILE A 113 -20.53 -0.13 30.55
CA ILE A 113 -19.90 -0.28 31.86
C ILE A 113 -20.77 0.31 32.97
N GLU A 114 -21.30 1.52 32.79
CA GLU A 114 -22.16 2.15 33.80
C GLU A 114 -23.48 1.40 33.98
N HIS A 115 -24.06 0.88 32.90
CA HIS A 115 -25.22 -0.01 32.97
C HIS A 115 -24.95 -1.24 33.84
N PHE A 116 -23.86 -1.96 33.59
CA PHE A 116 -23.52 -3.15 34.40
C PHE A 116 -23.12 -2.81 35.83
N ARG A 117 -22.50 -1.65 36.08
CA ARG A 117 -22.23 -1.16 37.44
C ARG A 117 -23.52 -0.92 38.22
N ALA A 118 -24.56 -0.37 37.59
CA ALA A 118 -25.86 -0.18 38.21
C ALA A 118 -26.53 -1.52 38.54
N GLU A 119 -26.54 -2.47 37.61
CA GLU A 119 -27.12 -3.81 37.82
C GLU A 119 -26.35 -4.62 38.87
N TYR A 120 -25.02 -4.51 38.91
CA TYR A 120 -24.18 -5.10 39.94
C TYR A 120 -24.55 -4.63 41.35
N LYS A 121 -24.84 -3.32 41.52
CA LYS A 121 -25.26 -2.73 42.81
C LYS A 121 -26.65 -3.19 43.23
N ARG A 122 -27.57 -3.42 42.28
CA ARG A 122 -28.97 -3.81 42.54
C ARG A 122 -29.11 -5.30 42.85
N THR A 123 -28.31 -6.14 42.20
CA THR A 123 -28.52 -7.59 42.26
C THR A 123 -28.05 -8.18 43.59
N ARG A 124 -28.86 -9.07 44.17
CA ARG A 124 -28.54 -9.79 45.42
C ARG A 124 -27.92 -11.18 45.19
N SER A 125 -28.00 -11.70 43.96
CA SER A 125 -27.44 -13.00 43.60
C SER A 125 -25.93 -12.93 43.41
N ALA A 126 -25.19 -13.77 44.14
CA ALA A 126 -23.72 -13.84 44.02
C ALA A 126 -23.27 -14.23 42.60
N ALA A 127 -23.95 -15.19 41.96
CA ALA A 127 -23.65 -15.60 40.60
C ALA A 127 -23.83 -14.46 39.59
N LYS A 128 -24.93 -13.69 39.71
CA LYS A 128 -25.16 -12.51 38.84
C LYS A 128 -24.11 -11.43 39.07
N ARG A 129 -23.72 -11.17 40.33
CA ARG A 129 -22.65 -10.21 40.64
C ARG A 129 -21.32 -10.59 39.99
N MET A 130 -20.93 -11.86 40.07
CA MET A 130 -19.72 -12.35 39.42
C MET A 130 -19.77 -12.18 37.90
N ALA A 131 -20.91 -12.50 37.27
CA ALA A 131 -21.09 -12.33 35.82
C ALA A 131 -20.98 -10.85 35.39
N TYR A 132 -21.63 -9.92 36.11
CA TYR A 132 -21.53 -8.49 35.82
C TYR A 132 -20.11 -7.96 36.02
N GLN A 133 -19.42 -8.38 37.08
CA GLN A 133 -18.02 -7.98 37.30
C GLN A 133 -17.10 -8.49 36.17
N ALA A 134 -17.28 -9.73 35.73
CA ALA A 134 -16.53 -10.28 34.61
C ALA A 134 -16.77 -9.48 33.32
N ARG A 135 -18.03 -9.08 33.06
CA ARG A 135 -18.38 -8.25 31.91
C ARG A 135 -17.75 -6.86 31.99
N ILE A 136 -17.84 -6.18 33.15
CA ILE A 136 -17.19 -4.88 33.38
C ILE A 136 -15.69 -4.98 33.09
N ASN A 137 -15.02 -6.00 33.62
CA ASN A 137 -13.57 -6.19 33.41
C ASN A 137 -13.25 -6.38 31.92
N ALA A 138 -14.03 -7.18 31.19
CA ALA A 138 -13.84 -7.39 29.76
C ALA A 138 -14.02 -6.10 28.95
N LEU A 139 -15.05 -5.29 29.27
CA LEU A 139 -15.27 -4.00 28.62
C LEU A 139 -14.14 -2.99 28.94
N GLN A 140 -13.64 -2.99 30.19
CA GLN A 140 -12.52 -2.16 30.59
C GLN A 140 -11.23 -2.54 29.84
N MET A 141 -10.94 -3.84 29.71
CA MET A 141 -9.81 -4.30 28.90
C MET A 141 -9.91 -3.79 27.46
N ARG A 142 -11.10 -3.86 26.84
CA ARG A 142 -11.30 -3.32 25.50
C ARG A 142 -11.11 -1.80 25.45
N LEU A 143 -11.59 -1.07 26.45
CA LEU A 143 -11.43 0.38 26.55
C LEU A 143 -9.94 0.78 26.63
N ASP A 144 -9.13 -0.01 27.33
CA ASP A 144 -7.69 0.20 27.51
C ASP A 144 -6.89 -0.08 26.22
N GLU A 145 -7.42 -0.89 25.29
CA GLU A 145 -6.81 -1.19 23.99
C GLU A 145 -7.00 -0.04 22.97
N LEU A 146 -8.15 0.65 22.98
CA LEU A 146 -8.50 1.67 21.98
C LEU A 146 -7.47 2.80 21.80
N PRO A 147 -6.83 3.35 22.85
CA PRO A 147 -5.79 4.36 22.71
C PRO A 147 -4.57 3.84 21.92
N THR A 148 -4.18 2.58 22.14
CA THR A 148 -3.07 1.94 21.43
C THR A 148 -3.40 1.76 19.95
N GLU A 149 -4.58 1.23 19.64
CA GLU A 149 -5.05 1.10 18.25
C GLU A 149 -5.09 2.45 17.52
N SER A 150 -5.61 3.47 18.19
CA SER A 150 -5.69 4.83 17.65
C SER A 150 -4.30 5.43 17.39
N LEU A 151 -3.32 5.10 18.24
CA LEU A 151 -1.95 5.55 18.10
C LEU A 151 -1.24 4.83 16.95
N ASP A 152 -1.47 3.53 16.77
CA ASP A 152 -0.90 2.76 15.68
C ASP A 152 -1.46 3.21 14.32
N LEU A 153 -2.76 3.49 14.21
CA LEU A 153 -3.36 4.10 13.02
C LEU A 153 -2.68 5.43 12.64
N LYS A 154 -2.38 6.28 13.63
CA LYS A 154 -1.68 7.56 13.41
C LYS A 154 -0.24 7.34 12.96
N ARG A 155 0.46 6.35 13.53
CA ARG A 155 1.83 6.00 13.14
C ARG A 155 1.89 5.47 11.72
N ASP A 156 0.95 4.64 11.32
CA ASP A 156 0.93 4.09 9.97
C ASP A 156 0.60 5.17 8.93
N LEU A 157 -0.30 6.10 9.25
CA LEU A 157 -0.52 7.29 8.43
C LEU A 157 0.75 8.15 8.31
N TYR A 158 1.50 8.31 9.40
CA TYR A 158 2.76 9.04 9.39
C TYR A 158 3.81 8.38 8.48
N LYS A 159 4.01 7.06 8.59
CA LYS A 159 4.91 6.31 7.70
C LYS A 159 4.50 6.45 6.23
N ALA A 160 3.19 6.40 5.95
CA ALA A 160 2.68 6.63 4.61
C ALA A 160 2.98 8.06 4.12
N ALA A 161 2.85 9.07 4.99
CA ALA A 161 3.17 10.45 4.67
C ALA A 161 4.67 10.65 4.36
N GLU A 162 5.56 10.02 5.12
CA GLU A 162 7.00 9.99 4.83
C GLU A 162 7.29 9.35 3.48
N GLY A 163 6.61 8.25 3.18
CA GLY A 163 6.68 7.60 1.87
C GLY A 163 6.27 8.54 0.74
N VAL A 164 5.12 9.21 0.87
CA VAL A 164 4.61 10.18 -0.13
C VAL A 164 5.60 11.32 -0.35
N ALA A 165 6.19 11.87 0.72
CA ALA A 165 7.17 12.95 0.65
C ALA A 165 8.45 12.59 -0.12
N ALA A 166 8.78 11.30 -0.24
CA ALA A 166 9.92 10.86 -1.04
C ALA A 166 9.64 10.91 -2.56
N TYR A 167 8.37 10.97 -2.98
CA TYR A 167 7.96 10.86 -4.40
C TYR A 167 7.24 12.10 -4.95
N VAL A 168 6.68 12.94 -4.07
CA VAL A 168 6.02 14.21 -4.39
C VAL A 168 6.97 15.37 -4.22
#